data_AF-A0A9X3LL73-F1
#
_entry.id   AF-A0A9X3LL73-F1
#
_cell.length_a   1.000
_cell.length_b   1.000
_cell.length_c   1.000
_cell.angle_alpha   90.00
_cell.angle_beta   90.00
_cell.angle_gamma   90.00
#
_symmetry.space_group_name_H-M   'P 1'
#
loop_
_entity.id
_entity.type
_entity.pdbx_description
1 polymer ?
#
loop_
_entity_poly.entity_id
_entity_poly.type
_entity_poly.pdbx_seq_one_letter_code
_entity_poly.pdbx_strand_id
1 'polypeptide(L)'
;MNPLTYLTLAASGVIFVLVADSLAVSAIAWGLCALVALFFSTPRRPFLAANLLGLPAFIGFGLMYAPFGQEPGWWIITRDGLQIALSLGSRFLAATTIGLTIGSFVNLDQLMRTVQPRLPAKLVYVVGATARLLPLARARWLTIQQVRASRGVDVSTLGAKCRMILPLIVGMVDDAATRARPLQRTGIGEPGPRTVLRPVPDTALDWAVRLLAIAALVVGCWWAVH
;
A
#
# COMPACT_ATOMS: atom_id res chain seq x y z
N MET A 1 -2.27 -12.37 12.92
CA MET A 1 -1.88 -12.99 11.65
C MET A 1 -0.60 -12.37 11.16
N ASN A 2 0.26 -13.17 10.54
CA ASN A 2 1.54 -12.72 10.04
C ASN A 2 1.34 -11.67 8.91
N PRO A 3 2.03 -10.52 8.94
CA PRO A 3 1.97 -9.52 7.86
C PRO A 3 2.33 -10.06 6.48
N LEU A 4 3.18 -11.07 6.40
CA LEU A 4 3.50 -11.75 5.14
C LEU A 4 2.27 -12.42 4.52
N THR A 5 1.36 -12.94 5.34
CA THR A 5 0.15 -13.61 4.85
C THR A 5 -0.83 -12.63 4.20
N TYR A 6 -1.00 -11.44 4.76
CA TYR A 6 -1.79 -10.37 4.12
C TYR A 6 -1.14 -9.91 2.81
N LEU A 7 0.19 -9.79 2.78
CA LEU A 7 0.90 -9.38 1.56
C LEU A 7 0.80 -10.43 0.46
N THR A 8 0.94 -11.72 0.80
CA THR A 8 0.73 -12.80 -0.16
C THR A 8 -0.71 -12.84 -0.68
N LEU A 9 -1.69 -12.59 0.20
CA LEU A 9 -3.11 -12.60 -0.16
C LEU A 9 -3.49 -11.39 -1.04
N ALA A 10 -2.91 -10.21 -0.77
CA ALA A 10 -3.05 -9.04 -1.62
C ALA A 10 -2.44 -9.29 -3.01
N ALA A 11 -1.19 -9.75 -3.05
CA ALA A 11 -0.49 -10.02 -4.31
C ALA A 11 -1.22 -11.09 -5.13
N SER A 12 -1.64 -12.18 -4.50
CA SER A 12 -2.37 -13.24 -5.19
C SER A 12 -3.72 -12.77 -5.69
N GLY A 13 -4.47 -12.00 -4.90
CA GLY A 13 -5.76 -11.44 -5.32
C GLY A 13 -5.63 -10.50 -6.50
N VAL A 14 -4.62 -9.61 -6.50
CA VAL A 14 -4.36 -8.69 -7.62
C VAL A 14 -4.00 -9.46 -8.89
N ILE A 15 -3.06 -10.42 -8.79
CA ILE A 15 -2.63 -11.21 -9.95
C ILE A 15 -3.81 -12.04 -10.50
N PHE A 16 -4.60 -12.67 -9.62
CA PHE A 16 -5.76 -13.46 -10.02
C PHE A 16 -6.77 -12.63 -10.82
N VAL A 17 -7.10 -11.42 -10.35
CA VAL A 17 -8.03 -10.52 -11.07
C VAL A 17 -7.47 -10.06 -12.41
N LEU A 18 -6.16 -9.83 -12.49
CA LEU A 18 -5.50 -9.43 -13.74
C LEU A 18 -5.47 -10.56 -14.77
N VAL A 19 -5.27 -11.81 -14.32
CA VAL A 19 -5.16 -12.99 -15.19
C VAL A 19 -6.52 -13.53 -15.62
N ALA A 20 -7.52 -13.53 -14.74
CA ALA A 20 -8.83 -14.16 -15.01
C ALA A 20 -9.65 -13.49 -16.12
N ASP A 21 -9.23 -12.31 -16.61
CA ASP A 21 -9.79 -11.58 -17.76
C ASP A 21 -11.32 -11.37 -17.74
N SER A 22 -12.02 -11.60 -16.63
CA SER A 22 -13.47 -11.69 -16.59
C SER A 22 -14.09 -10.58 -15.75
N LEU A 23 -15.16 -10.00 -16.30
CA LEU A 23 -15.91 -8.93 -15.65
C LEU A 23 -16.56 -9.41 -14.34
N ALA A 24 -17.10 -10.62 -14.35
CA ALA A 24 -17.73 -11.21 -13.17
C ALA A 24 -16.74 -11.37 -12.01
N VAL A 25 -15.53 -11.86 -12.27
CA VAL A 25 -14.49 -12.03 -11.24
C VAL A 25 -14.05 -10.68 -10.68
N SER A 26 -13.85 -9.68 -11.54
CA SER A 26 -13.47 -8.34 -11.11
C SER A 26 -14.56 -7.68 -10.23
N ALA A 27 -15.83 -7.84 -10.62
CA ALA A 27 -16.97 -7.33 -9.87
C ALA A 27 -17.14 -8.03 -8.51
N ILE A 28 -17.01 -9.36 -8.47
CA ILE A 28 -17.07 -10.15 -7.22
C ILE A 28 -15.92 -9.75 -6.29
N ALA A 29 -14.70 -9.60 -6.82
CA ALA A 29 -13.54 -9.24 -6.01
C ALA A 29 -13.66 -7.82 -5.42
N TRP A 30 -14.18 -6.87 -6.21
CA TRP A 30 -14.53 -5.53 -5.72
C TRP A 30 -15.63 -5.58 -4.64
N GLY A 31 -16.68 -6.36 -4.88
CA GLY A 31 -17.77 -6.57 -3.92
C GLY A 31 -17.31 -7.19 -2.60
N LEU A 32 -16.43 -8.20 -2.65
CA LEU A 32 -15.80 -8.78 -1.46
C LEU A 32 -14.97 -7.74 -0.70
N CYS A 33 -14.21 -6.91 -1.40
CA CYS A 33 -13.47 -5.81 -0.77
C CYS A 33 -14.41 -4.78 -0.12
N ALA A 34 -15.54 -4.48 -0.76
CA ALA A 34 -16.57 -3.61 -0.21
C ALA A 34 -17.20 -4.21 1.06
N LEU A 35 -17.50 -5.51 1.06
CA LEU A 35 -18.00 -6.22 2.25
C LEU A 35 -16.97 -6.16 3.39
N VAL A 36 -15.70 -6.44 3.11
CA VAL A 36 -14.62 -6.32 4.11
C VAL A 36 -14.53 -4.88 4.65
N ALA A 37 -14.68 -3.87 3.81
CA ALA A 37 -14.72 -2.47 4.24
C ALA A 37 -15.95 -2.14 5.11
N LEU A 38 -17.09 -2.78 4.88
CA LEU A 38 -18.28 -2.59 5.71
C LEU A 38 -18.12 -3.26 7.08
N PHE A 39 -17.61 -4.50 7.13
CA PHE A 39 -17.46 -5.26 8.37
C PHE A 39 -16.30 -4.77 9.25
N PHE A 40 -15.20 -4.29 8.67
CA PHE A 40 -14.03 -3.83 9.41
C PHE A 40 -13.84 -2.32 9.32
N SER A 41 -13.58 -1.64 10.45
CA SER A 41 -13.40 -0.19 10.48
C SER A 41 -12.07 0.28 9.86
N THR A 42 -11.03 -0.55 9.92
CA THR A 42 -9.68 -0.26 9.42
C THR A 42 -9.61 -0.01 7.90
N PRO A 43 -10.14 -0.90 7.03
CA PRO A 43 -10.06 -0.75 5.57
C PRO A 43 -10.99 0.32 4.96
N ARG A 44 -11.88 0.97 5.74
CA ARG A 44 -12.86 1.93 5.18
C ARG A 44 -12.21 3.10 4.44
N ARG A 45 -11.23 3.75 5.06
CA ARG A 45 -10.52 4.88 4.46
C ARG A 45 -9.68 4.46 3.23
N PRO A 46 -8.87 3.38 3.31
CA PRO A 46 -8.16 2.83 2.14
C PRO A 46 -9.09 2.47 0.98
N PHE A 47 -10.23 1.84 1.27
CA PHE A 47 -11.22 1.47 0.25
C PHE A 47 -11.79 2.72 -0.45
N LEU A 48 -12.18 3.74 0.32
CA LEU A 48 -12.64 5.01 -0.25
C LEU A 48 -11.55 5.71 -1.08
N ALA A 49 -10.30 5.71 -0.59
CA ALA A 49 -9.18 6.27 -1.34
C ALA A 49 -8.91 5.49 -2.64
N ALA A 50 -9.02 4.16 -2.61
CA ALA A 50 -8.85 3.32 -3.79
C ALA A 50 -9.93 3.58 -4.84
N ASN A 51 -11.20 3.70 -4.43
CA ASN A 51 -12.28 4.07 -5.34
C ASN A 51 -12.10 5.51 -5.86
N LEU A 52 -11.67 6.44 -5.01
CA LEU A 52 -11.42 7.83 -5.42
C LEU A 52 -10.31 7.93 -6.48
N LEU A 53 -9.29 7.07 -6.41
CA LEU A 53 -8.21 7.00 -7.40
C LEU A 53 -8.61 6.21 -8.65
N GLY A 54 -9.37 5.13 -8.48
CA GLY A 54 -9.73 4.22 -9.56
C GLY A 54 -10.93 4.69 -10.41
N LEU A 55 -11.88 5.43 -9.84
CA LEU A 55 -13.06 5.90 -10.57
C LEU A 55 -12.72 6.86 -11.73
N PRO A 56 -11.82 7.85 -11.56
CA PRO A 56 -11.39 8.69 -12.68
C PRO A 56 -10.73 7.88 -13.79
N ALA A 57 -9.91 6.89 -13.44
CA ALA A 57 -9.28 5.99 -14.42
C ALA A 57 -10.33 5.15 -15.15
N PHE A 58 -11.33 4.61 -14.45
CA PHE A 58 -12.45 3.89 -15.04
C PHE A 58 -13.23 4.75 -16.03
N ILE A 59 -13.55 5.98 -15.66
CA ILE A 59 -14.23 6.95 -16.53
C ILE A 59 -13.35 7.27 -17.74
N GLY A 60 -12.03 7.41 -17.54
CA GLY A 60 -11.06 7.59 -18.62
C GLY A 60 -11.07 6.45 -19.63
N PHE A 61 -11.10 5.19 -19.18
CA PHE A 61 -11.26 4.03 -20.07
C PHE A 61 -12.60 4.05 -20.79
N GLY A 62 -13.68 4.45 -20.12
CA GLY A 62 -14.99 4.69 -20.73
C GLY A 62 -14.91 5.68 -21.89
N LEU A 63 -14.38 6.86 -21.65
CA LEU A 63 -14.24 7.92 -22.66
C LEU A 63 -13.33 7.52 -23.82
N MET A 64 -12.26 6.77 -23.53
CA MET A 64 -11.27 6.38 -24.52
C MET A 64 -11.76 5.24 -25.43
N TYR A 65 -12.53 4.28 -24.93
CA TYR A 65 -12.91 3.10 -25.72
C TYR A 65 -14.38 3.09 -26.16
N ALA A 66 -15.29 3.74 -25.43
CA ALA A 66 -16.71 3.77 -25.80
C ALA A 66 -17.01 4.27 -27.24
N PRO A 67 -16.29 5.27 -27.79
CA PRO A 67 -16.60 5.78 -29.14
C PRO A 67 -15.90 5.05 -30.30
N PHE A 68 -14.94 4.14 -30.03
CA PHE A 68 -14.06 3.57 -31.07
C PHE A 68 -14.32 2.08 -31.39
N GLY A 69 -15.53 1.57 -31.21
CA GLY A 69 -15.90 0.19 -31.54
C GLY A 69 -16.37 0.00 -33.00
N GLN A 70 -16.44 -1.26 -33.42
CA GLN A 70 -16.89 -1.65 -34.76
C GLN A 70 -18.42 -1.77 -34.82
N GLU A 71 -19.05 -2.27 -33.75
CA GLU A 71 -20.51 -2.36 -33.65
C GLU A 71 -21.17 -1.04 -33.19
N PRO A 72 -22.03 -0.43 -34.02
CA PRO A 72 -22.79 0.75 -33.64
C PRO A 72 -23.72 0.46 -32.47
N GLY A 73 -23.63 1.26 -31.41
CA GLY A 73 -24.60 1.25 -30.31
C GLY A 73 -25.49 2.50 -30.37
N TRP A 74 -25.79 3.08 -29.21
CA TRP A 74 -26.65 4.27 -29.13
C TRP A 74 -25.82 5.56 -29.28
N TRP A 75 -26.14 6.34 -30.32
CA TRP A 75 -25.54 7.64 -30.64
C TRP A 75 -24.02 7.56 -30.92
N ILE A 76 -23.15 7.94 -29.96
CA ILE A 76 -21.68 7.86 -30.08
C ILE A 76 -21.10 6.61 -29.39
N ILE A 77 -21.90 5.86 -28.61
CA ILE A 77 -21.41 4.73 -27.82
C ILE A 77 -21.53 3.44 -28.62
N THR A 78 -20.41 2.73 -28.78
CA THR A 78 -20.33 1.42 -29.43
C THR A 78 -20.41 0.30 -28.39
N ARG A 79 -21.02 -0.84 -28.76
CA ARG A 79 -21.20 -1.97 -27.83
C ARG A 79 -19.86 -2.63 -27.49
N ASP A 80 -19.03 -2.87 -28.50
CA ASP A 80 -17.70 -3.45 -28.35
C ASP A 80 -16.80 -2.56 -27.49
N GLY A 81 -16.79 -1.25 -27.79
CA GLY A 81 -16.00 -0.26 -27.07
C GLY A 81 -16.38 -0.18 -25.59
N LEU A 82 -17.68 -0.27 -25.29
CA LEU A 82 -18.17 -0.29 -23.92
C LEU A 82 -17.78 -1.57 -23.17
N GLN A 83 -17.81 -2.74 -23.83
CA GLN A 83 -17.39 -4.00 -23.22
C GLN A 83 -15.88 -4.02 -22.90
N ILE A 84 -15.06 -3.46 -23.79
CA ILE A 84 -13.63 -3.28 -23.57
C ILE A 84 -13.38 -2.29 -22.42
N ALA A 85 -14.05 -1.13 -22.42
CA ALA A 85 -13.94 -0.16 -21.35
C ALA A 85 -14.32 -0.74 -19.98
N LEU A 86 -15.42 -1.50 -19.94
CA LEU A 86 -15.94 -2.09 -18.72
C LEU A 86 -15.02 -3.20 -18.18
N SER A 87 -14.47 -4.04 -19.05
CA SER A 87 -13.52 -5.09 -18.66
C SER A 87 -12.20 -4.49 -18.13
N LEU A 88 -11.55 -3.59 -18.87
CA LEU A 88 -10.29 -2.97 -18.44
C LEU A 88 -10.47 -2.10 -17.19
N GLY A 89 -11.52 -1.28 -17.19
CA GLY A 89 -11.80 -0.38 -16.09
C GLY A 89 -12.10 -1.14 -14.80
N SER A 90 -12.97 -2.16 -14.86
CA SER A 90 -13.32 -2.95 -13.67
C SER A 90 -12.12 -3.71 -13.10
N ARG A 91 -11.22 -4.21 -13.95
CA ARG A 91 -9.96 -4.83 -13.51
C ARG A 91 -9.05 -3.85 -12.79
N PHE A 92 -8.88 -2.64 -13.33
CA PHE A 92 -8.07 -1.60 -12.68
C PHE A 92 -8.65 -1.20 -11.32
N LEU A 93 -9.97 -0.99 -11.26
CA LEU A 93 -10.69 -0.72 -10.01
C LEU A 93 -10.55 -1.85 -8.99
N ALA A 94 -10.74 -3.11 -9.43
CA ALA A 94 -10.60 -4.26 -8.56
C ALA A 94 -9.15 -4.43 -8.06
N ALA A 95 -8.15 -4.32 -8.94
CA ALA A 95 -6.74 -4.44 -8.55
C ALA A 95 -6.33 -3.36 -7.53
N THR A 96 -6.72 -2.10 -7.75
CA THR A 96 -6.42 -0.99 -6.83
C THR A 96 -7.15 -1.15 -5.50
N THR A 97 -8.44 -1.54 -5.51
CA THR A 97 -9.20 -1.75 -4.28
C THR A 97 -8.65 -2.92 -3.47
N ILE A 98 -8.33 -4.07 -4.07
CA ILE A 98 -7.72 -5.23 -3.40
C ILE A 98 -6.38 -4.83 -2.76
N GLY A 99 -5.51 -4.18 -3.54
CA GLY A 99 -4.17 -3.77 -3.09
C GLY A 99 -4.22 -2.85 -1.89
N LEU A 100 -5.04 -1.79 -1.93
CA LEU A 100 -5.16 -0.84 -0.83
C LEU A 100 -5.94 -1.41 0.38
N THR A 101 -7.02 -2.16 0.15
CA THR A 101 -7.87 -2.72 1.22
C THR A 101 -7.09 -3.77 2.03
N ILE A 102 -6.52 -4.77 1.37
CA ILE A 102 -5.75 -5.82 2.06
C ILE A 102 -4.41 -5.27 2.55
N GLY A 103 -3.77 -4.40 1.77
CA GLY A 103 -2.54 -3.70 2.18
C GLY A 103 -2.70 -2.91 3.48
N SER A 104 -3.89 -2.39 3.77
CA SER A 104 -4.15 -1.66 5.01
C SER A 104 -4.04 -2.50 6.29
N PHE A 105 -4.17 -3.83 6.18
CA PHE A 105 -3.98 -4.74 7.32
C PHE A 105 -2.50 -5.04 7.60
N VAL A 106 -1.59 -4.66 6.69
CA VAL A 106 -0.15 -4.91 6.85
C VAL A 106 0.46 -3.92 7.84
N ASN A 107 0.84 -4.42 9.01
CA ASN A 107 1.62 -3.65 9.98
C ASN A 107 3.11 -3.64 9.60
N LEU A 108 3.61 -2.47 9.18
CA LEU A 108 4.98 -2.32 8.71
C LEU A 108 6.04 -2.70 9.75
N ASP A 109 5.83 -2.38 11.03
CA ASP A 109 6.74 -2.79 12.10
C ASP A 109 6.79 -4.30 12.28
N GLN A 110 5.65 -4.99 12.18
CA GLN A 110 5.61 -6.45 12.24
C GLN A 110 6.28 -7.06 11.00
N LEU A 111 6.06 -6.47 9.82
CA LEU A 111 6.68 -6.91 8.58
C LEU A 111 8.20 -6.85 8.68
N MET A 112 8.76 -5.73 9.13
CA MET A 112 10.21 -5.58 9.32
C MET A 112 10.77 -6.62 10.30
N ARG A 113 10.06 -6.94 11.39
CA ARG A 113 10.47 -8.00 12.34
C ARG A 113 10.47 -9.38 11.69
N THR A 114 9.47 -9.70 10.87
CA THR A 114 9.39 -11.01 10.18
C THR A 114 10.45 -11.20 9.09
N VAL A 115 10.91 -10.08 8.53
CA VAL A 115 11.89 -10.04 7.44
C VAL A 115 13.33 -10.01 7.96
N GLN A 116 13.55 -9.49 9.17
CA GLN A 116 14.85 -9.36 9.83
C GLN A 116 15.74 -10.63 9.81
N PRO A 117 15.23 -11.86 10.02
CA PRO A 117 16.05 -13.06 9.93
C PRO A 117 16.31 -13.57 8.50
N ARG A 118 15.54 -13.11 7.50
CA ARG A 118 15.59 -13.61 6.12
C ARG A 118 16.34 -12.69 5.16
N LEU A 119 16.50 -11.41 5.50
CA LEU A 119 17.18 -10.42 4.66
C LEU A 119 18.41 -9.82 5.34
N PRO A 120 19.38 -9.30 4.55
CA PRO A 120 20.54 -8.60 5.08
C PRO A 120 20.14 -7.48 6.03
N ALA A 121 20.71 -7.46 7.24
CA ALA A 121 20.36 -6.51 8.29
C ALA A 121 20.48 -5.04 7.85
N LYS A 122 21.40 -4.72 6.93
CA LYS A 122 21.56 -3.38 6.35
C LYS A 122 20.29 -2.92 5.63
N LEU A 123 19.66 -3.79 4.84
CA LEU A 123 18.44 -3.46 4.09
C LEU A 123 17.26 -3.25 5.04
N VAL A 124 17.07 -4.16 6.00
CA VAL A 124 16.00 -4.06 6.99
C VAL A 124 16.17 -2.82 7.87
N TYR A 125 17.41 -2.47 8.21
CA TYR A 125 17.72 -1.23 8.92
C TYR A 125 17.36 0.00 8.10
N VAL A 126 17.79 0.08 6.84
CA VAL A 126 17.50 1.24 5.98
C VAL A 126 15.99 1.42 5.79
N VAL A 127 15.25 0.34 5.50
CA VAL A 127 13.79 0.41 5.29
C VAL A 127 13.09 0.77 6.60
N GLY A 128 13.45 0.11 7.71
CA GLY A 128 12.87 0.36 9.02
C GLY A 128 13.16 1.77 9.54
N ALA A 129 14.39 2.27 9.32
CA ALA A 129 14.76 3.64 9.65
C ALA A 129 13.95 4.64 8.82
N THR A 130 13.85 4.45 7.50
CA THR A 130 13.07 5.32 6.62
C THR A 130 11.59 5.36 7.02
N ALA A 131 11.01 4.19 7.31
CA ALA A 131 9.63 4.07 7.78
C ALA A 131 9.36 4.86 9.08
N ARG A 132 10.32 4.85 10.01
CA ARG A 132 10.23 5.54 11.29
C ARG A 132 10.60 7.03 11.22
N LEU A 133 11.43 7.40 10.26
CA LEU A 133 11.82 8.80 10.03
C LEU A 133 10.62 9.63 9.58
N LEU A 134 9.70 9.07 8.79
CA LEU A 134 8.54 9.80 8.29
C LEU A 134 7.62 10.36 9.40
N PRO A 135 7.12 9.58 10.37
CA PRO A 135 6.30 10.13 11.46
C PRO A 135 7.09 11.10 12.35
N LEU A 136 8.39 10.86 12.55
CA LEU A 136 9.26 11.76 13.33
C LEU A 136 9.39 13.13 12.64
N ALA A 137 9.65 13.13 11.33
CA ALA A 137 9.75 14.34 10.52
C ALA A 137 8.43 15.10 10.50
N ARG A 138 7.28 14.40 10.39
CA ARG A 138 5.95 15.02 10.45
C ARG A 138 5.68 15.70 11.78
N ALA A 139 5.99 15.05 12.90
CA ALA A 139 5.82 15.65 14.22
C ALA A 139 6.66 16.92 14.38
N ARG A 140 7.95 16.87 14.02
CA ARG A 140 8.85 18.03 14.03
C ARG A 140 8.36 19.15 13.11
N TRP A 141 7.88 18.81 11.91
CA TRP A 141 7.31 19.78 10.97
C TRP A 141 6.14 20.56 11.57
N LEU A 142 5.20 19.86 12.23
CA LEU A 142 4.07 20.48 12.91
C LEU A 142 4.52 21.39 14.05
N THR A 143 5.52 20.98 14.85
CA THR A 143 6.09 21.83 15.90
C THR A 143 6.71 23.11 15.32
N ILE A 144 7.51 23.00 14.25
CA ILE A 144 8.11 24.16 13.57
C ILE A 144 7.00 25.08 13.03
N GLN A 145 5.94 24.50 12.47
CA GLN A 145 4.79 25.25 11.95
C GLN A 145 4.10 26.05 13.04
N GLN A 146 3.83 25.41 14.19
CA GLN A 146 3.20 26.05 15.35
C GLN A 146 4.05 27.19 15.92
N VAL A 147 5.37 26.99 16.03
CA VAL A 147 6.30 28.02 16.52
C VAL A 147 6.43 29.20 15.57
N ARG A 148 6.34 28.99 14.25
CA ARG A 148 6.33 30.09 13.28
C ARG A 148 5.01 30.84 13.25
N ALA A 149 3.90 30.11 13.34
CA ALA A 149 2.57 30.71 13.41
C ALA A 149 2.42 31.61 14.66
N SER A 150 2.96 31.21 15.82
CA SER A 150 2.93 32.04 17.03
C SER A 150 3.78 33.32 16.93
N ARG A 151 4.74 33.35 16.00
CA ARG A 151 5.55 34.54 15.68
C ARG A 151 4.92 35.43 14.61
N GLY A 152 3.69 35.15 14.19
CA GLY A 152 3.00 35.90 13.12
C GLY A 152 3.61 35.69 11.73
N VAL A 153 4.45 34.66 11.56
CA VAL A 153 5.07 34.35 10.26
C VAL A 153 4.11 33.50 9.45
N ASP A 154 3.87 33.89 8.20
CA ASP A 154 3.07 33.08 7.28
C ASP A 154 3.69 31.69 7.09
N VAL A 155 2.85 30.66 7.19
CA VAL A 155 3.20 29.23 7.08
C VAL A 155 2.46 28.53 5.94
N SER A 156 1.54 29.24 5.27
CA SER A 156 0.68 28.68 4.23
C SER A 156 1.38 28.66 2.86
N THR A 157 2.13 29.72 2.56
CA THR A 157 2.80 29.94 1.28
C THR A 157 3.91 28.91 1.01
N LEU A 158 4.08 28.53 -0.26
CA LEU A 158 5.14 27.60 -0.70
C LEU A 158 6.54 28.05 -0.26
N GLY A 159 6.85 29.34 -0.41
CA GLY A 159 8.13 29.90 0.05
C GLY A 159 8.35 29.78 1.55
N ALA A 160 7.29 29.93 2.36
CA ALA A 160 7.36 29.75 3.81
C ALA A 160 7.63 28.29 4.20
N LYS A 161 6.97 27.34 3.51
CA LYS A 161 7.22 25.90 3.67
C LYS A 161 8.65 25.54 3.30
N CYS A 162 9.19 26.05 2.19
CA CYS A 162 10.60 25.83 1.84
C CYS A 162 11.56 26.32 2.94
N ARG A 163 11.27 27.47 3.55
CA ARG A 163 12.08 28.00 4.66
C ARG A 163 11.99 27.15 5.94
N MET A 164 11.04 26.24 6.07
CA MET A 164 10.93 25.29 7.20
C MET A 164 11.76 24.02 6.99
N ILE A 165 12.24 23.76 5.77
CA ILE A 165 13.03 22.56 5.45
C ILE A 165 14.39 22.59 6.17
N LEU A 166 15.09 23.73 6.13
CA LEU A 166 16.39 23.85 6.79
C LEU A 166 16.34 23.54 8.30
N PRO A 167 15.46 24.17 9.11
CA PRO A 167 15.36 23.83 10.53
C PRO A 167 14.87 22.40 10.78
N LEU A 168 14.08 21.82 9.88
CA LEU A 168 13.71 20.41 9.96
C LEU A 168 14.95 19.52 9.80
N ILE A 169 15.76 19.74 8.76
CA ILE A 169 16.97 18.95 8.50
C ILE A 169 17.94 19.07 9.67
N VAL A 170 18.25 20.29 10.11
CA VAL A 170 19.18 20.54 11.23
C VAL A 170 18.69 19.84 12.50
N GLY A 171 17.39 19.97 12.82
CA GLY A 171 16.80 19.31 13.98
C GLY A 171 16.84 17.77 13.89
N MET A 172 16.63 17.20 12.71
CA MET A 172 16.73 15.74 12.52
C MET A 172 18.16 15.24 12.62
N VAL A 173 19.14 15.99 12.12
CA VAL A 173 20.57 15.65 12.24
C VAL A 173 20.99 15.66 13.71
N ASP A 174 20.56 16.66 14.48
CA ASP A 174 20.83 16.75 15.90
C ASP A 174 20.15 15.62 16.70
N ASP A 175 18.89 15.30 16.39
CA ASP A 175 18.17 14.16 16.96
C ASP A 175 18.87 12.82 16.66
N ALA A 176 19.38 12.66 15.45
CA ALA A 176 20.12 11.46 15.06
C ALA A 176 21.46 11.38 15.81
N ALA A 177 22.20 12.49 15.91
CA ALA A 177 23.48 12.56 16.61
C ALA A 177 23.34 12.26 18.12
N THR A 178 22.31 12.80 18.76
CA THR A 178 22.03 12.56 20.19
C THR A 178 21.64 11.11 20.46
N ARG A 179 20.84 10.47 19.59
CA ARG A 179 20.47 9.05 19.71
C ARG A 179 21.60 8.08 19.33
N ALA A 180 22.53 8.48 18.46
CA ALA A 180 23.63 7.62 18.06
C ALA A 180 24.62 7.34 19.20
N ARG A 181 24.89 8.33 20.07
CA ARG A 181 25.91 8.21 21.13
C ARG A 181 25.64 7.04 22.11
N PRO A 182 24.42 6.86 22.65
CA PRO A 182 24.12 5.69 23.48
C PRO A 182 24.10 4.37 22.69
N LEU A 183 23.66 4.40 21.43
CA LEU A 183 23.58 3.19 20.57
C LEU A 183 24.96 2.66 20.17
N GLN A 184 25.96 3.54 20.02
CA GLN A 184 27.34 3.13 19.77
C GLN A 184 27.95 2.38 20.96
N ARG A 185 27.59 2.77 22.20
CA ARG A 185 28.06 2.10 23.43
C ARG A 185 27.48 0.71 23.63
N THR A 186 26.41 0.37 22.92
CA THR A 186 25.72 -0.93 23.05
C THR A 186 26.12 -1.94 21.97
N GLY A 187 27.13 -1.63 21.15
CA GLY A 187 27.66 -2.57 20.15
C GLY A 187 26.71 -2.85 18.97
N ILE A 188 25.63 -2.08 18.82
CA ILE A 188 24.60 -2.32 17.78
C ILE A 188 25.16 -2.23 16.34
N GLY A 189 26.30 -1.55 16.16
CA GLY A 189 27.01 -1.43 14.89
C GLY A 189 27.95 -2.58 14.55
N GLU A 190 28.24 -3.48 15.50
CA GLU A 190 29.19 -4.57 15.29
C GLU A 190 28.58 -5.72 14.47
N PRO A 191 29.38 -6.37 13.60
CA PRO A 191 28.95 -7.57 12.89
C PRO A 191 28.86 -8.76 13.86
N GLY A 192 27.71 -9.44 13.87
CA GLY A 192 27.48 -10.61 14.73
C GLY A 192 26.08 -11.20 14.56
N PRO A 193 25.82 -12.42 15.07
CA PRO A 193 24.51 -13.07 15.01
C PRO A 193 23.47 -12.24 15.78
N ARG A 194 22.37 -11.87 15.11
CA ARG A 194 21.31 -11.03 15.69
C ARG A 194 20.09 -11.86 16.05
N THR A 195 19.61 -11.69 17.27
CA THR A 195 18.36 -12.30 17.75
C THR A 195 17.23 -11.28 17.75
N VAL A 196 16.02 -11.71 17.39
CA VAL A 196 14.82 -10.86 17.42
C VAL A 196 14.18 -10.94 18.80
N LEU A 197 14.14 -9.83 19.54
CA LEU A 197 13.61 -9.79 20.92
C LEU A 197 12.11 -10.12 21.00
N ARG A 198 11.34 -9.79 19.96
CA ARG A 198 9.89 -10.08 19.87
C ARG A 198 9.59 -10.75 18.53
N PRO A 199 9.75 -12.08 18.43
CA PRO A 199 9.40 -12.80 17.21
C PRO A 199 7.89 -12.67 16.96
N VAL A 200 7.51 -12.55 15.68
CA VAL A 200 6.10 -12.62 15.28
C VAL A 200 5.78 -14.10 15.11
N PRO A 201 4.82 -14.66 15.88
CA PRO A 201 4.46 -16.07 15.76
C PRO A 201 3.87 -16.33 14.37
N ASP A 202 4.40 -17.35 13.69
CA ASP A 202 3.78 -17.92 12.49
C ASP A 202 2.83 -19.02 12.95
N THR A 203 1.53 -18.81 12.77
CA THR A 203 0.50 -19.76 13.20
C THR A 203 0.20 -20.76 12.09
N ALA A 204 -0.24 -21.99 12.41
CA ALA A 204 -0.65 -22.96 11.39
C ALA A 204 -1.77 -22.42 10.47
N LEU A 205 -2.65 -21.56 11.00
CA LEU A 205 -3.65 -20.83 10.21
C LEU A 205 -3.04 -19.87 9.18
N ASP A 206 -1.94 -19.19 9.52
CA ASP A 206 -1.25 -18.28 8.60
C ASP A 206 -0.64 -19.05 7.41
N TRP A 207 -0.16 -20.26 7.67
CA TRP A 207 0.37 -21.16 6.64
C TRP A 207 -0.74 -21.70 5.73
N ALA A 208 -1.85 -22.17 6.32
CA ALA A 208 -3.01 -22.67 5.57
C ALA A 208 -3.60 -21.57 4.66
N VAL A 209 -3.78 -20.36 5.16
CA VAL A 209 -4.29 -19.22 4.38
C VAL A 209 -3.34 -18.88 3.23
N ARG A 210 -2.03 -18.88 3.45
CA ARG A 210 -1.05 -18.62 2.39
C ARG A 210 -1.08 -19.69 1.31
N LEU A 211 -1.15 -20.95 1.71
CA LEU A 211 -1.20 -22.08 0.77
C LEU A 211 -2.51 -22.06 -0.04
N LEU A 212 -3.64 -21.78 0.60
CA LEU A 212 -4.93 -21.60 -0.07
C LEU A 212 -4.91 -20.43 -1.06
N ALA A 213 -4.30 -19.29 -0.69
CA ALA A 213 -4.19 -18.13 -1.57
C ALA A 213 -3.33 -18.43 -2.82
N ILE A 214 -2.22 -19.16 -2.65
CA ILE A 214 -1.36 -19.60 -3.76
C ILE A 214 -2.07 -20.64 -4.62
N ALA A 215 -2.74 -21.62 -4.00
CA ALA A 215 -3.49 -22.65 -4.73
C ALA A 215 -4.62 -22.03 -5.57
N ALA A 216 -5.39 -21.11 -5.00
CA ALA A 216 -6.44 -20.38 -5.71
C ALA A 216 -5.88 -19.57 -6.88
N LEU A 217 -4.71 -18.95 -6.72
CA LEU A 217 -4.02 -18.27 -7.80
C LEU A 217 -3.61 -19.23 -8.93
N VAL A 218 -2.98 -20.35 -8.60
CA VAL A 218 -2.54 -21.34 -9.60
C VAL A 218 -3.73 -21.92 -10.37
N VAL A 219 -4.79 -22.31 -9.66
CA VAL A 219 -6.03 -22.82 -10.28
C VAL A 219 -6.69 -21.75 -11.15
N GLY A 220 -6.72 -20.50 -10.69
CA GLY A 220 -7.23 -19.37 -11.46
C GLY A 220 -6.45 -19.11 -12.74
N CYS A 221 -5.12 -19.08 -12.65
CA CYS A 221 -4.25 -18.93 -13.82
C CYS A 221 -4.43 -20.10 -14.79
N TRP A 222 -4.56 -21.33 -14.29
CA TRP A 222 -4.82 -22.49 -15.14
C TRP A 222 -6.13 -22.33 -15.92
N TRP A 223 -7.22 -21.99 -15.22
CA TRP A 223 -8.54 -21.75 -15.81
C TRP A 223 -8.60 -20.55 -16.76
N ALA A 224 -7.73 -19.56 -16.58
CA ALA A 224 -7.68 -18.41 -17.48
C ALA A 224 -6.91 -18.72 -18.78
N VAL A 225 -6.00 -19.70 -18.74
CA VAL A 225 -5.15 -20.07 -19.87
C VAL A 225 -5.76 -21.19 -20.72
N HIS A 226 -6.60 -22.04 -20.14
CA HIS A 226 -7.27 -23.18 -20.80
C HIS A 226 -8.76 -22.90 -20.99
#